data_AF-M2BLN7-F1
#
_entry.id   AF-M2BLN7-F1
#
_cell.length_a   1.000
_cell.length_b   1.000
_cell.length_c   1.000
_cell.angle_alpha   90.00
_cell.angle_beta   90.00
_cell.angle_gamma   90.00
#
_symmetry.space_group_name_H-M   'P 1'
#
loop_
_entity.id
_entity.type
_entity.pdbx_description
1 polymer ?
#
loop_
_entity_poly.entity_id
_entity_poly.type
_entity_poly.pdbx_seq_one_letter_code
_entity_poly.pdbx_strand_id
1 'polypeptide(L)' 'MKTTNEAYELLQEKLAQIETAANEGLCKKDSHKSCMKIKSLVFETRQVLNENFYISSHEA' A
#
# COMPACT_ATOMS: atom_id res chain seq x y z
N MET A 1 -3.01 -9.19 20.01
CA MET A 1 -4.23 -8.70 19.32
C MET A 1 -4.40 -9.50 18.05
N LYS A 2 -5.61 -9.98 17.73
CA LYS A 2 -5.90 -10.56 16.40
C LYS A 2 -6.01 -9.40 15.42
N THR A 3 -5.16 -9.38 14.42
CA THR A 3 -5.38 -8.64 13.18
C THR A 3 -6.80 -8.93 12.70
N THR A 4 -7.59 -7.89 12.45
CA THR A 4 -8.97 -8.04 11.97
C THR A 4 -8.92 -8.47 10.51
N ASN A 5 -9.89 -9.27 10.06
CA ASN A 5 -10.00 -9.63 8.64
C ASN A 5 -10.08 -8.36 7.77
N GLU A 6 -10.73 -7.32 8.27
CA GLU A 6 -10.83 -6.00 7.66
C GLU A 6 -9.45 -5.35 7.39
N ALA A 7 -8.50 -5.47 8.32
CA ALA A 7 -7.16 -4.93 8.13
C ALA A 7 -6.40 -5.66 7.01
N TYR A 8 -6.62 -6.97 6.87
CA TYR A 8 -6.06 -7.76 5.77
C TYR A 8 -6.70 -7.41 4.43
N GLU A 9 -8.02 -7.25 4.40
CA GLU A 9 -8.76 -6.84 3.20
C GLU A 9 -8.30 -5.45 2.73
N LEU A 10 -8.16 -4.50 3.65
CA LEU A 10 -7.66 -3.16 3.36
C LEU A 10 -6.21 -3.19 2.82
N LEU A 11 -5.36 -4.05 3.38
CA LEU A 11 -4.00 -4.23 2.89
C LEU A 11 -3.98 -4.75 1.45
N GLN A 12 -4.80 -5.77 1.15
CA GLN A 12 -4.92 -6.35 -0.18
C GLN A 12 -5.46 -5.32 -1.19
N GLU A 13 -6.45 -4.52 -0.78
CA GLU A 13 -6.97 -3.43 -1.61
C GLU A 13 -5.87 -2.42 -1.98
N LYS A 14 -5.07 -1.99 -1.01
CA LYS A 14 -3.96 -1.05 -1.26
C LYS A 14 -2.89 -1.63 -2.18
N LEU A 15 -2.57 -2.92 -2.05
CA LEU A 15 -1.64 -3.60 -2.97
C LEU A 15 -2.19 -3.62 -4.40
N ALA A 16 -3.46 -3.97 -4.60
CA ALA A 16 -4.10 -3.97 -5.92
C ALA A 16 -4.13 -2.55 -6.55
N GLN A 17 -4.34 -1.50 -5.74
CA GLN A 17 -4.28 -0.12 -6.21
C GLN A 17 -2.86 0.27 -6.67
N ILE A 18 -1.81 -0.21 -5.99
CA ILE A 18 -0.41 0.01 -6.38
C ILE A 18 -0.13 -0.65 -7.73
N GLU A 19 -0.49 -1.92 -7.90
CA GLU A 19 -0.33 -2.66 -9.15
C GLU A 19 -1.06 -1.97 -10.31
N THR A 20 -2.30 -1.52 -10.05
CA THR A 20 -3.08 -0.76 -11.03
C THR A 20 -2.37 0.53 -11.43
N ALA A 21 -1.89 1.33 -10.47
CA ALA A 21 -1.21 2.58 -10.77
C ALA A 21 0.10 2.37 -11.54
N ALA A 22 0.83 1.28 -11.27
CA ALA A 22 2.02 0.89 -12.01
C ALA A 22 1.68 0.53 -13.47
N ASN A 23 0.65 -0.30 -13.67
CA ASN A 23 0.16 -0.67 -15.00
C ASN A 23 -0.34 0.56 -15.79
N GLU A 24 -1.04 1.49 -15.13
CA GLU A 24 -1.46 2.74 -15.75
C GLU A 24 -0.26 3.57 -16.24
N GLY A 25 0.84 3.61 -15.49
CA GLY A 25 2.03 4.36 -15.86
C GLY A 25 2.73 3.80 -17.09
N LEU A 26 2.74 2.47 -17.22
CA LEU A 26 3.26 1.77 -18.39
C LEU A 26 2.38 1.98 -19.62
N CYS A 27 1.05 1.84 -19.46
CA CYS A 27 0.11 1.89 -20.59
C CYS A 27 -0.22 3.31 -21.06
N LYS A 28 -0.38 4.27 -20.14
CA LYS A 28 -0.85 5.64 -20.44
C LYS A 28 0.29 6.65 -20.67
N LYS A 29 1.56 6.20 -20.60
CA LYS A 29 2.78 7.03 -20.76
C LYS A 29 2.86 8.23 -19.81
N ASP A 30 2.12 8.22 -18.71
CA ASP A 30 2.19 9.24 -17.66
C ASP A 30 2.86 8.65 -16.41
N SER A 31 4.14 8.31 -16.58
CA SER A 31 4.95 7.65 -15.56
C SER A 31 5.13 8.51 -14.31
N HIS A 32 5.19 9.83 -14.46
CA HIS A 32 5.34 10.75 -13.34
C HIS A 32 4.10 10.75 -12.44
N LYS A 33 2.90 10.92 -13.03
CA LYS A 33 1.64 10.88 -12.26
C LYS A 33 1.43 9.53 -11.60
N SER A 34 1.69 8.44 -12.32
CA SER A 34 1.62 7.09 -11.75
C SER A 34 2.61 6.89 -10.60
N CYS A 35 3.85 7.38 -10.72
CA CYS A 35 4.84 7.31 -9.65
C CYS A 35 4.37 8.06 -8.40
N MET A 36 3.84 9.27 -8.55
CA MET A 36 3.30 10.04 -7.41
C MET A 36 2.12 9.32 -6.74
N LYS A 37 1.22 8.73 -7.53
CA LYS A 37 0.11 7.93 -7.01
C LYS A 37 0.60 6.69 -6.23
N ILE A 38 1.58 5.95 -6.78
CA ILE A 38 2.21 4.82 -6.08
C ILE A 38 2.85 5.25 -4.77
N LYS A 39 3.56 6.38 -4.72
CA LYS A 39 4.17 6.89 -3.48
C LYS A 39 3.12 7.17 -2.40
N SER A 40 1.97 7.76 -2.77
CA SER A 40 0.85 7.97 -1.84
C SER A 40 0.32 6.64 -1.32
N LEU A 41 0.05 5.69 -2.21
CA LEU A 41 -0.50 4.39 -1.85
C LEU A 41 0.46 3.61 -0.93
N VAL A 42 1.77 3.65 -1.20
CA VAL A 42 2.79 3.03 -0.32
C VAL A 42 2.78 3.65 1.08
N PHE A 43 2.61 4.97 1.18
CA PHE A 43 2.51 5.64 2.46
C PHE A 43 1.26 5.18 3.23
N GLU A 44 0.09 5.16 2.57
CA GLU A 44 -1.16 4.67 3.16
C GLU A 44 -1.05 3.21 3.60
N THR A 45 -0.45 2.34 2.78
CA THR A 45 -0.17 0.94 3.13
C THR A 45 0.65 0.83 4.40
N ARG A 46 1.68 1.68 4.58
CA ARG A 46 2.49 1.69 5.81
C ARG A 46 1.68 2.14 7.02
N GLN A 47 0.73 3.06 6.86
CA GLN A 47 -0.17 3.44 7.95
C GLN A 47 -1.06 2.27 8.35
N VAL A 48 -1.70 1.60 7.38
CA VAL A 48 -2.52 0.39 7.63
C VAL A 48 -1.72 -0.67 8.37
N LEU A 49 -0.47 -0.92 7.92
CA LEU A 49 0.45 -1.82 8.60
C LEU A 49 0.71 -1.36 10.04
N ASN A 50 1.21 -0.15 10.26
CA ASN A 50 1.57 0.33 11.60
C ASN A 50 0.38 0.37 12.58
N GLU A 51 -0.82 0.68 12.11
CA GLU A 51 -2.03 0.82 12.93
C GLU A 51 -2.66 -0.53 13.29
N ASN A 52 -2.61 -1.50 12.37
CA ASN A 52 -3.38 -2.75 12.49
C ASN A 52 -2.51 -4.00 12.67
N PHE A 53 -1.27 -3.94 12.23
CA PHE A 53 -0.31 -5.04 12.26
C PHE A 53 0.86 -4.54 13.10
N TYR A 54 0.91 -4.88 14.39
CA TYR A 54 2.00 -4.49 15.28
C TYR A 54 3.34 -4.96 14.68
N ILE A 55 4.02 -4.12 13.87
CA ILE A 55 5.36 -4.38 13.38
C ILE A 55 6.25 -4.05 14.57
N SER A 56 6.50 -5.04 15.43
CA SER A 56 7.47 -4.92 16.51
C SER A 56 8.83 -4.60 15.89
N SER A 57 9.18 -3.32 15.84
CA SER A 57 10.51 -2.84 15.48
C SER A 57 11.51 -3.01 16.65
N HIS A 58 11.38 -4.10 17.41
CA HIS A 58 12.30 -4.48 18.48
C HIS A 58 12.97 -5.82 18.15
N GLU A 59 13.90 -5.79 17.21
CA GLU A 59 15.12 -6.60 17.27
C GLU A 59 16.26 -5.74 16.73
N ALA A 60 16.92 -5.03 17.65
CA ALA A 60 18.25 -4.43 17.50
C ALA A 60 19.05 -4.76 18.76
#